data_AF-A0A9W9LVT4-F1
#
_entry.id   AF-A0A9W9LVT4-F1
#
_cell.length_a   1.000
_cell.length_b   1.000
_cell.length_c   1.000
_cell.angle_alpha   90.00
_cell.angle_beta   90.00
_cell.angle_gamma   90.00
#
_symmetry.space_group_name_H-M   'P 1'
#
loop_
_entity.id
_entity.type
_entity.pdbx_description
1 polymer ?
#
loop_
_entity_poly.entity_id
_entity_poly.type
_entity_poly.pdbx_seq_one_letter_code
_entity_poly.pdbx_strand_id
1 'polypeptide(L)'
;MSPSAVNFVDAVDIVNIHQHDTGLSLIDDLNHSLNPAEGSPRTFPTILLYDAKGLKLFEKITYLDEYYLTNAEIEVLKKHAGRIVERIPENAQLVELGSGNLRKIEILLQECERRQKRVDYYALDLSLVELQRTFAEISPDSFEYVGFHGLHGTYDDALAWLKSPDHQARPTIVLSMGSSIGNFSRSSAADFLGEFSKVLKPSDFLLIGLDACKTPDRVYKAYNDTQGITRQFYQNGLLHANEVLGFEAFKLDEWDIVTSYDIHEGCHQASYSPRVNVIINGITIPRGERLVFEEAFKYGRDERDELSRKAGLISQVEFGNADEDYCCCSDIHLTRATRGKPTEPRFYQQIFERGIDPDVEDPEQCHSHSEIPDEWPPLGEILDYQERVRNRARSILQTRSALTNRCLGEALWIGFEHEAMHLETFLYMLLQSEKTLPPIGVETPDFVGIAQSANESSRANKWFRIPKQRISVGLDDSDNNAIPRDSFGWDNEKPQRNVVVHSFEAQARPVTNGEYAQYLHAKSLQTAPASWVYIQDGKDYPFAKGIDQRNLATTEDCLKGFAVRTVFGLVPLELARDWPVMASHDELVGYAKWMECRIPTFEEAQSIYKHAKELQDLNHTSNGHLYV
;
A
#
# COMPACT_ATOMS: atom_id res chain seq x y z
N MET A 1 -39.70 -37.86 1.90
CA MET A 1 -40.13 -36.70 1.10
C MET A 1 -38.89 -35.86 0.89
N SER A 2 -38.45 -35.69 -0.36
CA SER A 2 -37.27 -34.87 -0.65
C SER A 2 -37.62 -33.38 -0.50
N PRO A 3 -36.74 -32.54 0.05
CA PRO A 3 -36.86 -31.10 -0.17
C PRO A 3 -36.54 -30.81 -1.64
N SER A 4 -37.39 -30.01 -2.26
CA SER A 4 -37.35 -29.72 -3.70
C SER A 4 -36.09 -28.96 -4.08
N ALA A 5 -35.43 -29.36 -5.16
CA ALA A 5 -34.48 -28.49 -5.85
C ALA A 5 -35.27 -27.30 -6.43
N VAL A 6 -35.02 -26.10 -5.92
CA VAL A 6 -35.46 -24.85 -6.53
C VAL A 6 -34.39 -24.49 -7.59
N ASN A 7 -34.81 -24.23 -8.82
CA ASN A 7 -33.90 -23.75 -9.85
C ASN A 7 -33.55 -22.29 -9.54
N PHE A 8 -32.30 -22.02 -9.16
CA PHE A 8 -31.80 -20.68 -8.83
C PHE A 8 -31.21 -19.92 -10.05
N VAL A 9 -31.45 -20.39 -11.27
CA VAL A 9 -30.78 -19.90 -12.49
C VAL A 9 -31.36 -18.57 -13.00
N ASP A 10 -32.53 -18.13 -12.52
CA ASP A 10 -33.23 -16.92 -12.99
C ASP A 10 -32.88 -15.63 -12.21
N ALA A 11 -31.88 -15.65 -11.31
CA ALA A 11 -31.61 -14.56 -10.37
C ALA A 11 -30.62 -13.47 -10.86
N VAL A 12 -29.80 -13.76 -11.86
CA VAL A 12 -28.76 -12.85 -12.40
C VAL A 12 -28.94 -12.71 -13.90
N ASP A 13 -28.98 -11.47 -14.40
CA ASP A 13 -29.09 -11.21 -15.84
C ASP A 13 -27.78 -11.56 -16.54
N ILE A 14 -27.82 -12.42 -17.57
CA ILE A 14 -26.66 -12.79 -18.38
C ILE A 14 -26.89 -12.31 -19.81
N VAL A 15 -26.22 -11.22 -20.15
CA VAL A 15 -26.30 -10.58 -21.46
C VAL A 15 -25.34 -11.26 -22.42
N ASN A 16 -25.86 -11.80 -23.53
CA ASN A 16 -25.03 -12.23 -24.65
C ASN A 16 -24.59 -11.00 -25.45
N ILE A 17 -23.27 -10.77 -25.52
CA ILE A 17 -22.67 -9.60 -26.15
C ILE A 17 -21.91 -9.90 -27.45
N HIS A 18 -21.95 -11.16 -27.92
CA HIS A 18 -21.27 -11.57 -29.16
C HIS A 18 -21.72 -10.72 -30.37
N GLN A 19 -20.79 -9.98 -30.97
CA GLN A 19 -21.05 -9.13 -32.14
C GLN A 19 -21.04 -9.91 -33.46
N HIS A 20 -20.40 -11.08 -33.44
CA HIS A 20 -20.35 -12.01 -34.55
C HIS A 20 -20.76 -13.40 -34.06
N ASP A 21 -21.30 -14.21 -34.97
CA ASP A 21 -21.49 -15.64 -34.71
C ASP A 21 -20.09 -16.26 -34.70
N THR A 22 -19.44 -16.28 -33.52
CA THR A 22 -18.03 -16.69 -33.36
C THR A 22 -17.89 -18.20 -33.45
N GLY A 23 -18.24 -18.74 -34.61
CA GLY A 23 -17.69 -19.97 -35.15
C GLY A 23 -16.20 -19.79 -35.50
N LEU A 24 -15.40 -19.41 -34.50
CA LEU A 24 -14.00 -19.82 -34.45
C LEU A 24 -14.03 -21.33 -34.37
N SER A 25 -13.92 -21.95 -35.54
CA SER A 25 -13.77 -23.38 -35.67
C SER A 25 -12.47 -23.74 -34.97
N LEU A 26 -12.56 -24.31 -33.76
CA LEU A 26 -11.39 -24.80 -33.00
C LEU A 26 -10.55 -25.78 -33.84
N ILE A 27 -11.17 -26.42 -34.84
CA ILE A 27 -10.53 -27.25 -35.87
C ILE A 27 -9.63 -26.40 -36.79
N ASP A 28 -10.09 -25.24 -37.24
CA ASP A 28 -9.33 -24.35 -38.13
C ASP A 28 -8.16 -23.69 -37.39
N ASP A 29 -8.37 -23.22 -36.16
CA ASP A 29 -7.30 -22.71 -35.29
C ASP A 29 -6.24 -23.79 -35.02
N LEU A 30 -6.66 -25.01 -34.68
CA LEU A 30 -5.77 -26.14 -34.48
C LEU A 30 -5.01 -26.50 -35.76
N ASN A 31 -5.68 -26.56 -36.92
CA ASN A 31 -5.03 -26.83 -38.20
C ASN A 31 -4.01 -25.74 -38.57
N HIS A 32 -4.32 -24.47 -38.29
CA HIS A 32 -3.40 -23.35 -38.54
C HIS A 32 -2.18 -23.39 -37.59
N SER A 33 -2.39 -23.64 -36.29
CA SER A 33 -1.31 -23.82 -35.31
C SER A 33 -0.39 -25.01 -35.63
N LEU A 34 -0.93 -26.09 -36.21
CA LEU A 34 -0.17 -27.26 -36.64
C LEU A 34 0.49 -27.09 -38.03
N ASN A 35 0.06 -26.13 -38.84
CA ASN A 35 0.63 -25.86 -40.16
C ASN A 35 0.83 -24.35 -40.40
N PRO A 36 1.71 -23.70 -39.61
CA PRO A 36 1.99 -22.27 -39.74
C PRO A 36 2.83 -21.96 -40.98
N ALA A 37 2.99 -20.68 -41.29
CA ALA A 37 3.83 -20.21 -42.40
C ALA A 37 5.30 -20.67 -42.25
N GLU A 38 5.95 -20.92 -43.39
CA GLU A 38 7.32 -21.47 -43.46
C GLU A 38 8.31 -20.63 -42.64
N GLY A 39 9.00 -21.27 -41.69
CA GLY A 39 9.92 -20.63 -40.75
C GLY A 39 9.32 -20.27 -39.38
N SER A 40 8.01 -20.40 -39.17
CA SER A 40 7.37 -20.21 -37.86
C SER A 40 7.28 -21.53 -37.08
N PRO A 41 7.45 -21.53 -35.75
CA PRO A 41 7.27 -22.73 -34.93
C PRO A 41 5.79 -23.13 -34.86
N ARG A 42 5.53 -24.44 -34.81
CA ARG A 42 4.18 -24.95 -34.53
C ARG A 42 3.80 -24.70 -33.07
N THR A 43 2.52 -24.40 -32.85
CA THR A 43 1.93 -24.21 -31.51
C THR A 43 0.75 -25.17 -31.32
N PHE A 44 0.13 -25.12 -30.16
CA PHE A 44 -1.14 -25.80 -29.91
C PHE A 44 -2.08 -24.86 -29.14
N PRO A 45 -3.33 -24.64 -29.57
CA PRO A 45 -4.19 -23.60 -29.00
C PRO A 45 -4.46 -23.79 -27.50
N THR A 46 -4.11 -22.80 -26.67
CA THR A 46 -4.30 -22.82 -25.21
C THR A 46 -5.77 -23.00 -24.81
N ILE A 47 -6.70 -22.45 -25.61
CA ILE A 47 -8.15 -22.56 -25.37
C ILE A 47 -8.66 -24.01 -25.31
N LEU A 48 -7.98 -24.96 -25.96
CA LEU A 48 -8.33 -26.38 -25.90
C LEU A 48 -8.13 -26.98 -24.50
N LEU A 49 -7.37 -26.34 -23.61
CA LEU A 49 -7.23 -26.77 -22.22
C LEU A 49 -8.44 -26.38 -21.34
N TYR A 50 -9.30 -25.45 -21.78
CA TYR A 50 -10.35 -24.85 -20.96
C TYR A 50 -11.77 -25.30 -21.35
N ASP A 51 -11.96 -26.58 -21.67
CA ASP A 51 -13.29 -27.19 -21.72
C ASP A 51 -13.89 -27.34 -20.30
N ALA A 52 -15.14 -27.78 -20.19
CA ALA A 52 -15.83 -27.98 -18.90
C ALA A 52 -15.13 -28.96 -17.94
N LYS A 53 -14.28 -29.87 -18.42
CA LYS A 53 -13.43 -30.75 -17.60
C LYS A 53 -12.10 -30.08 -17.26
N GLY A 54 -11.50 -29.39 -18.21
CA GLY A 54 -10.29 -28.59 -18.05
C GLY A 54 -10.44 -27.50 -16.99
N LEU A 55 -11.52 -26.73 -17.05
CA LEU A 55 -11.88 -25.70 -16.07
C LEU A 55 -11.97 -26.27 -14.64
N LYS A 56 -12.55 -27.46 -14.45
CA LYS A 56 -12.60 -28.16 -13.14
C LYS A 56 -11.26 -28.70 -12.67
N LEU A 57 -10.31 -28.92 -13.58
CA LEU A 57 -8.93 -29.25 -13.23
C LEU A 57 -8.16 -27.98 -12.86
N PHE A 58 -8.30 -26.91 -13.63
CA PHE A 58 -7.73 -25.60 -13.33
C PHE A 58 -8.21 -25.06 -11.98
N GLU A 59 -9.51 -25.14 -11.70
CA GLU A 59 -10.06 -24.78 -10.39
C GLU A 59 -9.35 -25.51 -9.25
N LYS A 60 -9.14 -26.83 -9.36
CA LYS A 60 -8.35 -27.60 -8.36
C LYS A 60 -6.91 -27.12 -8.25
N ILE A 61 -6.26 -26.74 -9.35
CA ILE A 61 -4.90 -26.15 -9.34
C ILE A 61 -4.90 -24.88 -8.48
N THR A 62 -5.93 -24.03 -8.54
CA THR A 62 -6.05 -22.81 -7.70
C THR A 62 -6.18 -23.04 -6.19
N TYR A 63 -6.31 -24.30 -5.74
CA TYR A 63 -6.30 -24.69 -4.33
C TYR A 63 -5.02 -25.42 -3.90
N LEU A 64 -4.06 -25.67 -4.81
CA LEU A 64 -2.80 -26.33 -4.48
C LEU A 64 -1.83 -25.38 -3.77
N ASP A 65 -1.16 -25.87 -2.73
CA ASP A 65 -0.13 -25.10 -2.00
C ASP A 65 1.06 -24.75 -2.91
N GLU A 66 1.41 -25.63 -3.87
CA GLU A 66 2.43 -25.32 -4.88
C GLU A 66 2.01 -24.19 -5.83
N TYR A 67 0.72 -24.05 -6.16
CA TYR A 67 0.19 -22.99 -7.03
C TYR A 67 -0.11 -21.71 -6.24
N TYR A 68 0.94 -21.13 -5.68
CA TYR A 68 0.86 -19.98 -4.77
C TYR A 68 0.16 -18.73 -5.33
N LEU A 69 0.00 -18.60 -6.65
CA LEU A 69 -0.49 -17.37 -7.31
C LEU A 69 -1.85 -16.94 -6.76
N THR A 70 -2.81 -17.87 -6.71
CA THR A 70 -4.19 -17.55 -6.30
C THR A 70 -4.24 -17.11 -4.84
N ASN A 71 -3.54 -17.84 -3.95
CA ASN A 71 -3.55 -17.53 -2.52
C ASN A 71 -2.77 -16.23 -2.20
N ALA A 72 -1.69 -15.93 -2.93
CA ALA A 72 -0.97 -14.68 -2.81
C ALA A 72 -1.78 -13.46 -3.30
N GLU A 73 -2.54 -13.61 -4.38
CA GLU A 73 -3.46 -12.57 -4.86
C GLU A 73 -4.61 -12.35 -3.86
N ILE A 74 -5.19 -13.43 -3.31
CA ILE A 74 -6.20 -13.37 -2.23
C ILE A 74 -5.65 -12.67 -0.96
N GLU A 75 -4.39 -12.91 -0.60
CA GLU A 75 -3.72 -12.23 0.53
C GLU A 75 -3.65 -10.71 0.31
N VAL A 76 -3.18 -10.29 -0.87
CA VAL A 76 -3.11 -8.87 -1.27
C VAL A 76 -4.50 -8.23 -1.29
N LEU A 77 -5.49 -8.90 -1.88
CA LEU A 77 -6.87 -8.43 -1.93
C LEU A 77 -7.45 -8.25 -0.52
N LYS A 78 -7.32 -9.25 0.37
CA LYS A 78 -7.81 -9.13 1.76
C LYS A 78 -7.12 -8.02 2.54
N LYS A 79 -5.81 -7.86 2.35
CA LYS A 79 -4.99 -6.86 3.04
C LYS A 79 -5.33 -5.43 2.61
N HIS A 80 -5.57 -5.22 1.32
CA HIS A 80 -5.74 -3.88 0.74
C HIS A 80 -7.16 -3.58 0.24
N ALA A 81 -8.14 -4.48 0.43
CA ALA A 81 -9.53 -4.32 -0.03
C ALA A 81 -10.09 -2.92 0.26
N GLY A 82 -9.91 -2.42 1.49
CA GLY A 82 -10.36 -1.09 1.86
C GLY A 82 -9.74 0.04 1.03
N ARG A 83 -8.41 0.02 0.82
CA ARG A 83 -7.69 0.98 -0.03
C ARG A 83 -8.09 0.88 -1.49
N ILE A 84 -8.41 -0.32 -1.98
CA ILE A 84 -8.91 -0.55 -3.34
C ILE A 84 -10.32 0.05 -3.47
N VAL A 85 -11.25 -0.36 -2.59
CA VAL A 85 -12.66 0.09 -2.63
C VAL A 85 -12.81 1.59 -2.40
N GLU A 86 -11.93 2.25 -1.64
CA GLU A 86 -11.87 3.72 -1.53
C GLU A 86 -11.69 4.41 -2.88
N ARG A 87 -10.89 3.85 -3.78
CA ARG A 87 -10.58 4.41 -5.10
C ARG A 87 -11.66 4.15 -6.14
N ILE A 88 -12.54 3.17 -5.91
CA ILE A 88 -13.67 2.87 -6.78
C ILE A 88 -14.64 4.09 -6.78
N PRO A 89 -15.12 4.58 -7.92
CA PRO A 89 -16.15 5.64 -7.93
C PRO A 89 -17.53 5.11 -7.48
N GLU A 90 -18.40 6.00 -7.02
CA GLU A 90 -19.80 5.64 -6.71
C GLU A 90 -20.58 5.30 -8.00
N ASN A 91 -21.41 4.25 -7.98
CA ASN A 91 -22.13 3.68 -9.12
C ASN A 91 -21.22 3.14 -10.25
N ALA A 92 -19.98 2.78 -9.95
CA ALA A 92 -19.04 2.24 -10.93
C ALA A 92 -19.44 0.86 -11.49
N GLN A 93 -19.01 0.56 -12.71
CA GLN A 93 -19.09 -0.76 -13.33
C GLN A 93 -17.78 -1.52 -13.08
N LEU A 94 -17.83 -2.67 -12.42
CA LEU A 94 -16.69 -3.55 -12.15
C LEU A 94 -16.70 -4.71 -13.14
N VAL A 95 -15.92 -4.63 -14.21
CA VAL A 95 -15.93 -5.58 -15.33
C VAL A 95 -14.74 -6.53 -15.21
N GLU A 96 -14.97 -7.78 -14.84
CA GLU A 96 -13.92 -8.79 -14.68
C GLU A 96 -13.74 -9.63 -15.94
N LEU A 97 -12.53 -9.56 -16.53
CA LEU A 97 -12.14 -10.29 -17.72
C LEU A 97 -11.74 -11.74 -17.38
N GLY A 98 -12.58 -12.71 -17.76
CA GLY A 98 -12.34 -14.12 -17.48
C GLY A 98 -12.65 -14.48 -16.04
N SER A 99 -13.92 -14.29 -15.63
CA SER A 99 -14.35 -14.36 -14.24
C SER A 99 -14.07 -15.68 -13.51
N GLY A 100 -14.11 -16.82 -14.22
CA GLY A 100 -13.80 -18.12 -13.64
C GLY A 100 -14.58 -18.41 -12.35
N ASN A 101 -13.91 -18.36 -11.19
CA ASN A 101 -14.51 -18.52 -9.86
C ASN A 101 -14.40 -17.21 -9.05
N LEU A 102 -15.52 -16.77 -8.44
CA LEU A 102 -15.65 -15.48 -7.73
C LEU A 102 -14.78 -15.32 -6.46
N ARG A 103 -14.11 -16.37 -5.96
CA ARG A 103 -13.30 -16.36 -4.71
C ARG A 103 -12.39 -15.14 -4.48
N LYS A 104 -11.96 -14.48 -5.55
CA LYS A 104 -11.11 -13.29 -5.51
C LYS A 104 -11.92 -12.01 -5.52
N ILE A 105 -12.82 -11.86 -6.49
CA ILE A 105 -13.62 -10.64 -6.62
C ILE A 105 -14.59 -10.46 -5.45
N GLU A 106 -15.12 -11.55 -4.90
CA GLU A 106 -16.02 -11.56 -3.75
C GLU A 106 -15.43 -10.78 -2.56
N ILE A 107 -14.10 -10.80 -2.38
CA ILE A 107 -13.40 -10.04 -1.33
C ILE A 107 -13.60 -8.52 -1.50
N LEU A 108 -13.57 -8.04 -2.74
CA LEU A 108 -13.82 -6.63 -3.06
C LEU A 108 -15.33 -6.30 -3.03
N LEU A 109 -16.19 -7.21 -3.50
CA LEU A 109 -17.65 -7.01 -3.46
C LEU A 109 -18.18 -6.98 -2.03
N GLN A 110 -17.71 -7.85 -1.14
CA GLN A 110 -18.02 -7.82 0.30
C GLN A 110 -17.52 -6.53 0.97
N GLU A 111 -16.38 -5.97 0.56
CA GLU A 111 -15.89 -4.69 1.08
C GLU A 111 -16.67 -3.49 0.53
N CYS A 112 -17.13 -3.53 -0.73
CA CYS A 112 -18.10 -2.56 -1.27
C CYS A 112 -19.40 -2.58 -0.46
N GLU A 113 -19.97 -3.76 -0.24
CA GLU A 113 -21.19 -3.97 0.55
C GLU A 113 -21.03 -3.47 2.00
N ARG A 114 -19.93 -3.84 2.66
CA ARG A 114 -19.60 -3.38 4.03
C ARG A 114 -19.45 -1.86 4.13
N ARG A 115 -19.02 -1.21 3.05
CA ARG A 115 -18.91 0.26 2.94
C ARG A 115 -20.14 0.93 2.34
N GLN A 116 -21.23 0.19 2.10
CA GLN A 116 -22.48 0.68 1.52
C GLN A 116 -22.30 1.35 0.15
N LYS A 117 -21.32 0.88 -0.63
CA LYS A 117 -20.87 1.48 -1.88
C LYS A 117 -21.55 0.84 -3.08
N ARG A 118 -22.31 1.62 -3.83
CA ARG A 118 -23.11 1.15 -4.96
C ARG A 118 -22.23 0.86 -6.17
N VAL A 119 -22.21 -0.40 -6.61
CA VAL A 119 -21.46 -0.84 -7.79
C VAL A 119 -22.24 -1.92 -8.55
N ASP A 120 -22.05 -2.00 -9.86
CA ASP A 120 -22.51 -3.14 -10.66
C ASP A 120 -21.32 -3.99 -11.08
N TYR A 121 -21.30 -5.25 -10.67
CA TYR A 121 -20.30 -6.24 -11.08
C TYR A 121 -20.75 -6.99 -12.35
N TYR A 122 -19.84 -7.05 -13.32
CA TYR A 122 -20.01 -7.71 -14.61
C TYR A 122 -18.97 -8.82 -14.76
N ALA A 123 -19.40 -10.07 -14.66
CA ALA A 123 -18.56 -11.24 -14.90
C ALA A 123 -18.50 -11.55 -16.40
N LEU A 124 -17.34 -11.40 -17.05
CA LEU A 124 -17.16 -11.76 -18.46
C LEU A 124 -16.55 -13.16 -18.60
N ASP A 125 -17.21 -14.03 -19.36
CA ASP A 125 -16.69 -15.35 -19.70
C ASP A 125 -17.17 -15.83 -21.08
N LEU A 126 -16.40 -16.74 -21.68
CA LEU A 126 -16.73 -17.42 -22.95
C LEU A 126 -17.73 -18.55 -22.75
N SER A 127 -17.89 -19.05 -21.52
CA SER A 127 -18.76 -20.19 -21.21
C SER A 127 -20.02 -19.75 -20.45
N LEU A 128 -21.17 -19.72 -21.13
CA LEU A 128 -22.47 -19.48 -20.50
C LEU A 128 -22.73 -20.45 -19.34
N VAL A 129 -22.28 -21.70 -19.45
CA VAL A 129 -22.47 -22.73 -18.42
C VAL A 129 -21.62 -22.45 -17.18
N GLU A 130 -20.41 -21.91 -17.34
CA GLU A 130 -19.61 -21.49 -16.19
C GLU A 130 -20.16 -20.20 -15.56
N LEU A 131 -20.60 -19.19 -16.34
CA LEU A 131 -21.30 -18.02 -15.77
C LEU A 131 -22.49 -18.46 -14.90
N GLN A 132 -23.33 -19.37 -15.40
CA GLN A 132 -24.46 -19.93 -14.66
C GLN A 132 -24.02 -20.69 -13.40
N ARG A 133 -22.92 -21.46 -13.44
CA ARG A 133 -22.37 -22.15 -12.27
C ARG A 133 -21.86 -21.16 -11.23
N THR A 134 -21.03 -20.22 -11.68
CA THR A 134 -20.34 -19.21 -10.87
C THR A 134 -21.34 -18.29 -10.16
N PHE A 135 -22.45 -17.92 -10.81
CA PHE A 135 -23.54 -17.20 -10.16
C PHE A 135 -24.43 -18.07 -9.25
N ALA A 136 -24.47 -19.40 -9.43
CA ALA A 136 -25.17 -20.30 -8.53
C ALA A 136 -24.39 -20.60 -7.22
N GLU A 137 -23.09 -20.26 -7.17
CA GLU A 137 -22.24 -20.38 -5.98
C GLU A 137 -22.35 -19.15 -5.04
N ILE A 138 -22.83 -18.02 -5.53
CA ILE A 138 -23.10 -16.80 -4.75
C ILE A 138 -24.59 -16.65 -4.44
N SER A 139 -24.93 -15.83 -3.44
CA SER A 139 -26.31 -15.44 -3.13
C SER A 139 -26.46 -13.93 -3.38
N PRO A 140 -26.92 -13.49 -4.57
CA PRO A 140 -27.07 -12.07 -4.88
C PRO A 140 -27.94 -11.32 -3.85
N ASP A 141 -28.97 -11.99 -3.31
CA ASP A 141 -29.86 -11.48 -2.25
C ASP A 141 -29.14 -11.09 -0.93
N SER A 142 -27.86 -11.48 -0.73
CA SER A 142 -27.07 -11.02 0.43
C SER A 142 -26.36 -9.69 0.23
N PHE A 143 -26.56 -9.02 -0.92
CA PHE A 143 -25.95 -7.75 -1.27
C PHE A 143 -27.05 -6.70 -1.58
N GLU A 144 -27.07 -5.59 -0.84
CA GLU A 144 -27.98 -4.46 -1.07
C GLU A 144 -27.34 -3.39 -1.98
N TYR A 145 -26.00 -3.30 -2.01
CA TYR A 145 -25.25 -2.27 -2.72
C TYR A 145 -24.51 -2.79 -3.96
N VAL A 146 -24.31 -4.11 -4.08
CA VAL A 146 -23.66 -4.73 -5.25
C VAL A 146 -24.70 -5.37 -6.18
N GLY A 147 -24.83 -4.84 -7.40
CA GLY A 147 -25.55 -5.51 -8.49
C GLY A 147 -24.68 -6.57 -9.18
N PHE A 148 -25.28 -7.67 -9.63
CA PHE A 148 -24.59 -8.77 -10.32
C PHE A 148 -25.15 -8.95 -11.72
N HIS A 149 -24.25 -9.06 -12.71
CA HIS A 149 -24.57 -9.23 -14.13
C HIS A 149 -23.53 -10.14 -14.79
N GLY A 150 -23.96 -10.98 -15.73
CA GLY A 150 -23.08 -11.77 -16.59
C GLY A 150 -22.94 -11.16 -17.99
N LEU A 151 -21.74 -11.23 -18.55
CA LEU A 151 -21.45 -10.93 -19.95
C LEU A 151 -20.95 -12.20 -20.61
N HIS A 152 -21.74 -12.76 -21.52
CA HIS A 152 -21.35 -13.92 -22.32
C HIS A 152 -20.75 -13.43 -23.64
N GLY A 153 -19.43 -13.51 -23.78
CA GLY A 153 -18.70 -12.87 -24.88
C GLY A 153 -17.18 -13.02 -24.82
N THR A 154 -16.52 -12.61 -25.88
CA THR A 154 -15.05 -12.47 -25.94
C THR A 154 -14.57 -11.17 -25.29
N TYR A 155 -13.25 -11.02 -25.10
CA TYR A 155 -12.65 -9.75 -24.66
C TYR A 155 -12.89 -8.61 -25.68
N ASP A 156 -12.93 -8.92 -26.98
CA ASP A 156 -13.24 -7.95 -28.04
C ASP A 156 -14.72 -7.53 -28.01
N ASP A 157 -15.64 -8.47 -27.76
CA ASP A 157 -17.05 -8.17 -27.54
C ASP A 157 -17.23 -7.23 -26.32
N ALA A 158 -16.49 -7.46 -25.24
CA ALA A 158 -16.52 -6.60 -24.05
C ALA A 158 -15.95 -5.20 -24.32
N LEU A 159 -14.86 -5.09 -25.08
CA LEU A 159 -14.35 -3.79 -25.58
C LEU A 159 -15.39 -3.06 -26.42
N ALA A 160 -16.20 -3.77 -27.21
CA ALA A 160 -17.25 -3.18 -28.02
C ALA A 160 -18.50 -2.80 -27.20
N TRP A 161 -18.84 -3.59 -26.17
CA TRP A 161 -19.87 -3.29 -25.18
C TRP A 161 -19.54 -2.03 -24.37
N LEU A 162 -18.29 -1.90 -23.89
CA LEU A 162 -17.79 -0.71 -23.19
C LEU A 162 -17.80 0.57 -24.05
N LYS A 163 -17.77 0.47 -25.38
CA LYS A 163 -17.88 1.61 -26.30
C LYS A 163 -19.32 2.12 -26.46
N SER A 164 -20.32 1.42 -25.93
CA SER A 164 -21.72 1.86 -26.04
C SER A 164 -21.99 3.13 -25.18
N PRO A 165 -22.87 4.04 -25.61
CA PRO A 165 -23.08 5.33 -24.93
C PRO A 165 -23.53 5.20 -23.46
N ASP A 166 -24.37 4.20 -23.17
CA ASP A 166 -24.96 4.00 -21.84
C ASP A 166 -23.92 3.52 -20.81
N HIS A 167 -22.95 2.69 -21.24
CA HIS A 167 -21.86 2.24 -20.38
C HIS A 167 -20.74 3.29 -20.29
N GLN A 168 -20.43 4.00 -21.38
CA GLN A 168 -19.53 5.16 -21.30
C GLN A 168 -20.03 6.27 -20.37
N ALA A 169 -21.33 6.36 -20.06
CA ALA A 169 -21.84 7.36 -19.12
C ALA A 169 -21.42 7.10 -17.66
N ARG A 170 -20.92 5.89 -17.34
CA ARG A 170 -20.62 5.44 -15.97
C ARG A 170 -19.10 5.30 -15.76
N PRO A 171 -18.59 5.53 -14.54
CA PRO A 171 -17.19 5.20 -14.23
C PRO A 171 -16.98 3.69 -14.33
N THR A 172 -15.90 3.26 -14.96
CA THR A 172 -15.62 1.83 -15.20
C THR A 172 -14.31 1.40 -14.56
N ILE A 173 -14.27 0.18 -14.03
CA ILE A 173 -13.06 -0.48 -13.56
C ILE A 173 -12.97 -1.85 -14.23
N VAL A 174 -11.95 -2.03 -15.04
CA VAL A 174 -11.67 -3.31 -15.71
C VAL A 174 -10.71 -4.10 -14.84
N LEU A 175 -11.12 -5.30 -14.46
CA LEU A 175 -10.38 -6.21 -13.60
C LEU A 175 -9.78 -7.34 -14.44
N SER A 176 -8.46 -7.53 -14.35
CA SER A 176 -7.76 -8.66 -14.97
C SER A 176 -6.89 -9.32 -13.91
N MET A 177 -7.44 -10.30 -13.21
CA MET A 177 -6.81 -10.96 -12.07
C MET A 177 -6.17 -12.30 -12.45
N GLY A 178 -5.37 -12.87 -11.54
CA GLY A 178 -4.79 -14.21 -11.67
C GLY A 178 -3.50 -14.27 -12.49
N SER A 179 -2.93 -13.11 -12.85
CA SER A 179 -1.82 -13.02 -13.78
C SER A 179 -2.10 -13.59 -15.18
N SER A 180 -3.38 -13.65 -15.60
CA SER A 180 -3.80 -14.09 -16.94
C SER A 180 -3.19 -13.27 -18.08
N ILE A 181 -2.84 -11.99 -17.83
CA ILE A 181 -2.05 -11.16 -18.75
C ILE A 181 -0.67 -11.77 -19.06
N GLY A 182 -0.12 -12.57 -18.15
CA GLY A 182 1.12 -13.31 -18.37
C GLY A 182 1.01 -14.44 -19.39
N ASN A 183 -0.19 -14.80 -19.84
CA ASN A 183 -0.37 -15.76 -20.94
C ASN A 183 -0.11 -15.15 -22.32
N PHE A 184 0.07 -13.82 -22.39
CA PHE A 184 0.45 -13.11 -23.59
C PHE A 184 1.95 -12.81 -23.59
N SER A 185 2.56 -12.74 -24.79
CA SER A 185 3.90 -12.15 -24.95
C SER A 185 3.93 -10.72 -24.40
N ARG A 186 5.09 -10.23 -23.94
CA ARG A 186 5.22 -8.89 -23.33
C ARG A 186 4.69 -7.74 -24.21
N SER A 187 4.82 -7.86 -25.54
CA SER A 187 4.23 -6.92 -26.49
C SER A 187 2.71 -7.10 -26.61
N SER A 188 2.24 -8.34 -26.81
CA SER A 188 0.81 -8.62 -26.95
C SER A 188 0.01 -8.27 -25.70
N ALA A 189 0.59 -8.42 -24.51
CA ALA A 189 0.04 -7.96 -23.24
C ALA A 189 -0.15 -6.44 -23.21
N ALA A 190 0.84 -5.68 -23.72
CA ALA A 190 0.76 -4.23 -23.79
C ALA A 190 -0.24 -3.75 -24.84
N ASP A 191 -0.29 -4.40 -26.00
CA ASP A 191 -1.24 -4.12 -27.07
C ASP A 191 -2.68 -4.38 -26.58
N PHE A 192 -2.92 -5.51 -25.92
CA PHE A 192 -4.22 -5.88 -25.32
C PHE A 192 -4.69 -4.84 -24.30
N LEU A 193 -3.86 -4.48 -23.31
CA LEU A 193 -4.18 -3.45 -22.33
C LEU A 193 -4.33 -2.06 -22.98
N GLY A 194 -3.61 -1.81 -24.08
CA GLY A 194 -3.72 -0.60 -24.89
C GLY A 194 -5.04 -0.46 -25.65
N GLU A 195 -5.72 -1.56 -25.98
CA GLU A 195 -7.09 -1.48 -26.52
C GLU A 195 -8.09 -1.02 -25.45
N PHE A 196 -7.94 -1.46 -24.20
CA PHE A 196 -8.76 -0.94 -23.08
C PHE A 196 -8.43 0.52 -22.78
N SER A 197 -7.16 0.93 -22.77
CA SER A 197 -6.79 2.33 -22.48
C SER A 197 -7.34 3.35 -23.48
N LYS A 198 -7.64 2.93 -24.73
CA LYS A 198 -8.32 3.75 -25.75
C LYS A 198 -9.83 3.93 -25.52
N VAL A 199 -10.46 3.07 -24.74
CA VAL A 199 -11.91 3.08 -24.46
C VAL A 199 -12.23 3.74 -23.12
N LEU A 200 -11.36 3.53 -22.14
CA LEU A 200 -11.50 4.04 -20.79
C LEU A 200 -11.23 5.55 -20.70
N LYS A 201 -11.91 6.21 -19.76
CA LYS A 201 -11.81 7.65 -19.50
C LYS A 201 -10.79 7.92 -18.37
N PRO A 202 -10.35 9.19 -18.18
CA PRO A 202 -9.48 9.55 -17.05
C PRO A 202 -10.06 9.29 -15.65
N SER A 203 -11.36 8.99 -15.54
CA SER A 203 -12.07 8.60 -14.31
C SER A 203 -12.03 7.09 -14.03
N ASP A 204 -11.57 6.31 -15.01
CA ASP A 204 -11.71 4.86 -15.04
C ASP A 204 -10.37 4.20 -14.72
N PHE A 205 -10.42 2.94 -14.26
CA PHE A 205 -9.24 2.23 -13.77
C PHE A 205 -9.10 0.84 -14.39
N LEU A 206 -7.85 0.37 -14.46
CA LEU A 206 -7.53 -1.05 -14.68
C LEU A 206 -6.90 -1.60 -13.40
N LEU A 207 -7.52 -2.63 -12.80
CA LEU A 207 -6.94 -3.37 -11.69
C LEU A 207 -6.38 -4.69 -12.22
N ILE A 208 -5.06 -4.80 -12.26
CA ILE A 208 -4.34 -5.90 -12.92
C ILE A 208 -3.55 -6.67 -11.88
N GLY A 209 -3.85 -7.95 -11.72
CA GLY A 209 -3.04 -8.89 -10.94
C GLY A 209 -1.88 -9.42 -11.78
N LEU A 210 -0.64 -9.25 -11.33
CA LEU A 210 0.57 -9.70 -12.05
C LEU A 210 1.49 -10.49 -11.11
N ASP A 211 1.91 -11.68 -11.54
CA ASP A 211 2.83 -12.52 -10.76
C ASP A 211 4.28 -12.02 -10.90
N ALA A 212 4.80 -11.47 -9.80
CA ALA A 212 6.16 -10.95 -9.70
C ALA A 212 7.21 -12.00 -9.25
N CYS A 213 6.84 -13.28 -9.09
CA CYS A 213 7.78 -14.28 -8.61
C CYS A 213 8.87 -14.61 -9.64
N LYS A 214 10.13 -14.36 -9.28
CA LYS A 214 11.32 -14.69 -10.09
C LYS A 214 12.09 -15.93 -9.60
N THR A 215 11.58 -16.67 -8.61
CA THR A 215 12.26 -17.85 -8.05
C THR A 215 12.00 -19.10 -8.91
N PRO A 216 12.99 -19.63 -9.67
CA PRO A 216 12.74 -20.66 -10.67
C PRO A 216 12.08 -21.93 -10.11
N ASP A 217 12.58 -22.45 -8.99
CA ASP A 217 12.03 -23.66 -8.36
C ASP A 217 10.60 -23.49 -7.85
N ARG A 218 10.22 -22.28 -7.43
CA ARG A 218 8.87 -21.98 -6.93
C ARG A 218 7.89 -21.85 -8.10
N VAL A 219 8.28 -21.17 -9.17
CA VAL A 219 7.49 -21.10 -10.41
C VAL A 219 7.36 -22.50 -11.00
N TYR A 220 8.45 -23.24 -11.18
CA TYR A 220 8.43 -24.58 -11.76
C TYR A 220 7.46 -25.54 -11.03
N LYS A 221 7.47 -25.54 -9.70
CA LYS A 221 6.56 -26.36 -8.87
C LYS A 221 5.09 -25.96 -8.99
N ALA A 222 4.77 -24.68 -9.18
CA ALA A 222 3.39 -24.25 -9.39
C ALA A 222 2.76 -24.91 -10.63
N TYR A 223 3.54 -25.06 -11.70
CA TYR A 223 3.11 -25.70 -12.95
C TYR A 223 3.47 -27.20 -13.05
N ASN A 224 4.15 -27.75 -12.03
CA ASN A 224 4.54 -29.17 -11.90
C ASN A 224 4.25 -29.64 -10.48
N ASP A 225 2.97 -29.68 -10.14
CA ASP A 225 2.49 -30.04 -8.82
C ASP A 225 2.79 -31.50 -8.47
N THR A 226 2.98 -31.79 -7.17
CA THR A 226 3.30 -33.15 -6.72
C THR A 226 2.13 -34.13 -6.81
N GLN A 227 0.90 -33.63 -6.93
CA GLN A 227 -0.33 -34.41 -7.06
C GLN A 227 -0.64 -34.78 -8.54
N GLY A 228 0.06 -34.16 -9.50
CA GLY A 228 -0.11 -34.36 -10.93
C GLY A 228 -1.43 -33.82 -11.50
N ILE A 229 -2.09 -32.86 -10.84
CA ILE A 229 -3.33 -32.24 -11.32
C ILE A 229 -3.05 -31.34 -12.53
N THR A 230 -1.98 -30.55 -12.50
CA THR A 230 -1.56 -29.71 -13.63
C THR A 230 -1.16 -30.59 -14.84
N ARG A 231 -0.54 -31.74 -14.59
CA ARG A 231 -0.31 -32.74 -15.65
C ARG A 231 -1.61 -33.30 -16.24
N GLN A 232 -2.63 -33.56 -15.43
CA GLN A 232 -3.94 -34.00 -15.91
C GLN A 232 -4.64 -32.90 -16.73
N PHE A 233 -4.53 -31.63 -16.31
CA PHE A 233 -5.02 -30.47 -17.06
C PHE A 233 -4.37 -30.36 -18.44
N TYR A 234 -3.05 -30.49 -18.53
CA TYR A 234 -2.35 -30.54 -19.81
C TYR A 234 -2.75 -31.77 -20.66
N GLN A 235 -2.88 -32.97 -20.09
CA GLN A 235 -3.34 -34.15 -20.83
C GLN A 235 -4.77 -33.99 -21.34
N ASN A 236 -5.61 -33.24 -20.63
CA ASN A 236 -6.98 -32.97 -21.02
C ASN A 236 -7.08 -32.16 -22.32
N GLY A 237 -6.18 -31.20 -22.57
CA GLY A 237 -6.16 -30.44 -23.83
C GLY A 237 -6.00 -31.32 -25.08
N LEU A 238 -5.15 -32.37 -25.01
CA LEU A 238 -5.00 -33.34 -26.10
C LEU A 238 -6.26 -34.20 -26.31
N LEU A 239 -6.96 -34.56 -25.23
CA LEU A 239 -8.21 -35.32 -25.30
C LEU A 239 -9.34 -34.47 -25.90
N HIS A 240 -9.47 -33.21 -25.46
CA HIS A 240 -10.45 -32.28 -26.01
C HIS A 240 -10.19 -31.98 -27.49
N ALA A 241 -8.93 -31.90 -27.92
CA ALA A 241 -8.59 -31.80 -29.35
C ALA A 241 -9.08 -33.00 -30.18
N ASN A 242 -9.04 -34.23 -29.63
CA ASN A 242 -9.62 -35.40 -30.30
C ASN A 242 -11.16 -35.32 -30.41
N GLU A 243 -11.82 -34.82 -29.35
CA GLU A 243 -13.27 -34.61 -29.33
C GLU A 243 -13.70 -33.56 -30.36
N VAL A 244 -12.98 -32.43 -30.44
CA VAL A 244 -13.16 -31.36 -31.42
C VAL A 244 -12.91 -31.83 -32.86
N LEU A 245 -11.87 -32.65 -33.10
CA LEU A 245 -11.58 -33.23 -34.42
C LEU A 245 -12.55 -34.35 -34.82
N GLY A 246 -13.27 -34.95 -33.86
CA GLY A 246 -14.15 -36.10 -34.09
C GLY A 246 -13.43 -37.44 -34.33
N PHE A 247 -12.10 -37.49 -34.12
CA PHE A 247 -11.29 -38.71 -34.22
C PHE A 247 -10.04 -38.64 -33.33
N GLU A 248 -9.47 -39.81 -32.99
CA GLU A 248 -8.27 -39.91 -32.16
C GLU A 248 -7.00 -39.55 -32.96
N ALA A 249 -6.59 -38.28 -32.87
CA ALA A 249 -5.36 -37.75 -33.46
C ALA A 249 -4.17 -37.75 -32.48
N PHE A 250 -4.45 -37.52 -31.20
CA PHE A 250 -3.47 -37.35 -30.12
C PHE A 250 -3.63 -38.46 -29.06
N LYS A 251 -2.75 -39.46 -29.10
CA LYS A 251 -2.74 -40.55 -28.10
C LYS A 251 -1.78 -40.25 -26.96
N LEU A 252 -2.25 -40.27 -25.72
CA LEU A 252 -1.46 -39.78 -24.56
C LEU A 252 -0.14 -40.53 -24.30
N ASP A 253 0.03 -41.75 -24.81
CA ASP A 253 1.28 -42.52 -24.74
C ASP A 253 2.29 -42.18 -25.85
N GLU A 254 1.84 -41.55 -26.94
CA GLU A 254 2.66 -41.05 -28.04
C GLU A 254 3.21 -39.63 -27.78
N TRP A 255 2.78 -38.94 -26.71
CA TRP A 255 3.16 -37.55 -26.42
C TRP A 255 3.76 -37.36 -25.02
N ASP A 256 4.81 -36.55 -24.92
CA ASP A 256 5.37 -36.02 -23.69
C ASP A 256 4.91 -34.58 -23.44
N ILE A 257 4.76 -34.22 -22.16
CA ILE A 257 4.60 -32.83 -21.73
C ILE A 257 5.94 -32.36 -21.20
N VAL A 258 6.45 -31.28 -21.78
CA VAL A 258 7.76 -30.69 -21.45
C VAL A 258 7.53 -29.26 -20.98
N THR A 259 7.76 -29.04 -19.69
CA THR A 259 7.72 -27.74 -19.02
C THR A 259 9.13 -27.22 -18.74
N SER A 260 9.35 -25.93 -18.88
CA SER A 260 10.60 -25.26 -18.48
C SER A 260 10.35 -23.85 -17.98
N TYR A 261 11.23 -23.34 -17.12
CA TYR A 261 11.26 -21.93 -16.74
C TYR A 261 12.48 -21.26 -17.38
N ASP A 262 12.25 -20.29 -18.25
CA ASP A 262 13.29 -19.43 -18.79
C ASP A 262 13.63 -18.32 -17.78
N ILE A 263 14.88 -18.30 -17.32
CA ILE A 263 15.37 -17.36 -16.30
C ILE A 263 15.64 -15.97 -16.91
N HIS A 264 15.96 -15.90 -18.20
CA HIS A 264 16.26 -14.63 -18.89
C HIS A 264 14.98 -13.87 -19.25
N GLU A 265 14.00 -14.55 -19.84
CA GLU A 265 12.68 -13.96 -20.14
C GLU A 265 11.79 -13.87 -18.90
N GLY A 266 12.08 -14.67 -17.86
CA GLY A 266 11.24 -14.81 -16.67
C GLY A 266 9.88 -15.41 -17.02
N CYS A 267 9.87 -16.48 -17.80
CA CYS A 267 8.66 -17.10 -18.34
C CYS A 267 8.62 -18.60 -18.04
N HIS A 268 7.50 -19.10 -17.55
CA HIS A 268 7.23 -20.55 -17.58
C HIS A 268 6.62 -20.92 -18.93
N GLN A 269 7.12 -21.97 -19.57
CA GLN A 269 6.59 -22.49 -20.84
C GLN A 269 6.24 -23.97 -20.69
N ALA A 270 5.08 -24.36 -21.23
CA ALA A 270 4.68 -25.75 -21.39
C ALA A 270 4.46 -26.10 -22.86
N SER A 271 4.93 -27.29 -23.26
CA SER A 271 4.88 -27.77 -24.64
C SER A 271 4.59 -29.26 -24.71
N TYR A 272 3.89 -29.68 -25.77
CA TYR A 272 3.77 -31.09 -26.13
C TYR A 272 4.91 -31.49 -27.05
N SER A 273 5.44 -32.70 -26.89
CA SER A 273 6.49 -33.24 -27.75
C SER A 273 6.22 -34.70 -28.11
N PRO A 274 6.12 -35.07 -29.39
CA PRO A 274 5.73 -36.42 -29.77
C PRO A 274 6.93 -37.38 -29.68
N ARG A 275 6.69 -38.56 -29.12
CA ARG A 275 7.65 -39.67 -28.97
C ARG A 275 7.89 -40.42 -30.27
N VAL A 276 6.99 -40.26 -31.24
CA VAL A 276 7.01 -40.84 -32.59
C VAL A 276 6.74 -39.74 -33.63
N ASN A 277 6.82 -40.06 -34.93
CA ASN A 277 6.30 -39.14 -35.96
C ASN A 277 4.77 -39.30 -36.01
N VAL A 278 4.03 -38.22 -35.77
CA VAL A 278 2.55 -38.22 -35.78
C VAL A 278 2.07 -37.56 -37.08
N ILE A 279 0.98 -38.08 -37.66
CA ILE A 279 0.37 -37.52 -38.87
C ILE A 279 -1.07 -37.14 -38.54
N ILE A 280 -1.38 -35.84 -38.62
CA ILE A 280 -2.71 -35.29 -38.32
C ILE A 280 -3.17 -34.49 -39.54
N ASN A 281 -4.32 -34.84 -40.13
CA ASN A 281 -4.86 -34.17 -41.32
C ASN A 281 -3.86 -34.04 -42.50
N GLY A 282 -2.92 -34.98 -42.63
CA GLY A 282 -1.84 -34.97 -43.64
C GLY A 282 -0.59 -34.17 -43.25
N ILE A 283 -0.65 -33.40 -42.16
CA ILE A 283 0.49 -32.68 -41.58
C ILE A 283 1.35 -33.70 -40.81
N THR A 284 2.65 -33.77 -41.13
CA THR A 284 3.60 -34.61 -40.37
C THR A 284 4.30 -33.78 -39.29
N ILE A 285 4.14 -34.21 -38.03
CA ILE A 285 4.82 -33.66 -36.86
C ILE A 285 5.94 -34.65 -36.49
N PRO A 286 7.22 -34.31 -36.70
CA PRO A 286 8.34 -35.20 -36.41
C PRO A 286 8.56 -35.37 -34.90
N ARG A 287 9.07 -36.55 -34.53
CA ARG A 287 9.46 -36.89 -33.16
C ARG A 287 10.33 -35.81 -32.54
N GLY A 288 9.98 -35.37 -31.33
CA GLY A 288 10.77 -34.43 -30.54
C GLY A 288 10.55 -32.95 -30.87
N GLU A 289 9.73 -32.61 -31.85
CA GLU A 289 9.29 -31.23 -32.07
C GLU A 289 8.48 -30.73 -30.86
N ARG A 290 8.57 -29.44 -30.53
CA ARG A 290 7.83 -28.85 -29.40
C ARG A 290 6.68 -28.00 -29.92
N LEU A 291 5.46 -28.37 -29.52
CA LEU A 291 4.26 -27.57 -29.71
C LEU A 291 4.02 -26.77 -28.42
N VAL A 292 4.41 -25.50 -28.38
CA VAL A 292 4.14 -24.64 -27.22
C VAL A 292 2.63 -24.38 -27.14
N PHE A 293 2.06 -24.54 -25.94
CA PHE A 293 0.62 -24.35 -25.69
C PHE A 293 0.32 -23.44 -24.50
N GLU A 294 1.28 -23.22 -23.61
CA GLU A 294 1.14 -22.29 -22.48
C GLU A 294 2.46 -21.56 -22.29
N GLU A 295 2.37 -20.25 -22.16
CA GLU A 295 3.43 -19.36 -21.69
C GLU A 295 2.88 -18.62 -20.46
N ALA A 296 3.71 -18.32 -19.47
CA ALA A 296 3.32 -17.59 -18.28
C ALA A 296 4.46 -16.66 -17.84
N PHE A 297 4.48 -15.47 -18.42
CA PHE A 297 5.44 -14.42 -18.13
C PHE A 297 5.28 -13.86 -16.71
N LYS A 298 6.41 -13.60 -16.05
CA LYS A 298 6.50 -13.06 -14.69
C LYS A 298 7.00 -11.61 -14.75
N TYR A 299 6.35 -10.73 -14.01
CA TYR A 299 6.52 -9.28 -14.09
C TYR A 299 7.18 -8.75 -12.82
N GLY A 300 8.51 -8.61 -12.88
CA GLY A 300 9.24 -7.76 -11.94
C GLY A 300 8.91 -6.30 -12.22
N ARG A 301 9.53 -5.40 -11.46
CA ARG A 301 9.18 -3.97 -11.49
C ARG A 301 9.36 -3.35 -12.87
N ASP A 302 10.56 -3.44 -13.43
CA ASP A 302 10.92 -2.85 -14.72
C ASP A 302 9.96 -3.30 -15.85
N GLU A 303 9.51 -4.56 -15.80
CA GLU A 303 8.60 -5.09 -16.80
C GLU A 303 7.13 -4.68 -16.58
N ARG A 304 6.71 -4.33 -15.36
CA ARG A 304 5.41 -3.68 -15.08
C ARG A 304 5.42 -2.23 -15.56
N ASP A 305 6.50 -1.51 -15.29
CA ASP A 305 6.68 -0.13 -15.74
C ASP A 305 6.72 -0.06 -17.28
N GLU A 306 7.39 -1.03 -17.93
CA GLU A 306 7.37 -1.14 -19.38
C GLU A 306 6.00 -1.54 -19.96
N LEU A 307 5.31 -2.51 -19.35
CA LEU A 307 3.96 -2.93 -19.76
C LEU A 307 3.00 -1.72 -19.73
N SER A 308 2.98 -0.99 -18.62
CA SER A 308 2.12 0.19 -18.41
C SER A 308 2.41 1.27 -19.45
N ARG A 309 3.70 1.62 -19.62
CA ARG A 309 4.15 2.62 -20.60
C ARG A 309 3.80 2.25 -22.05
N LYS A 310 3.94 0.99 -22.45
CA LYS A 310 3.59 0.52 -23.81
C LYS A 310 2.07 0.50 -24.02
N ALA A 311 1.29 0.16 -23.00
CA ALA A 311 -0.18 0.21 -23.03
C ALA A 311 -0.78 1.63 -22.99
N GLY A 312 0.04 2.68 -22.80
CA GLY A 312 -0.42 4.06 -22.62
C GLY A 312 -1.06 4.32 -21.25
N LEU A 313 -0.76 3.49 -20.26
CA LEU A 313 -1.31 3.53 -18.90
C LEU A 313 -0.33 4.19 -17.93
N ILE A 314 -0.87 4.82 -16.89
CA ILE A 314 -0.10 5.41 -15.79
C ILE A 314 -0.40 4.62 -14.51
N SER A 315 0.63 3.99 -13.93
CA SER A 315 0.51 3.32 -12.63
C SER A 315 0.18 4.34 -11.55
N GLN A 316 -0.96 4.18 -10.88
CA GLN A 316 -1.44 5.08 -9.82
C GLN A 316 -1.07 4.58 -8.41
N VAL A 317 -1.11 3.27 -8.19
CA VAL A 317 -0.80 2.63 -6.92
C VAL A 317 -0.46 1.16 -7.16
N GLU A 318 0.43 0.59 -6.35
CA GLU A 318 0.75 -0.83 -6.36
C GLU A 318 0.43 -1.43 -4.99
N PHE A 319 -0.06 -2.68 -4.98
CA PHE A 319 -0.39 -3.41 -3.76
C PHE A 319 0.41 -4.70 -3.69
N GLY A 320 1.33 -4.78 -2.72
CA GLY A 320 2.14 -5.97 -2.45
C GLY A 320 1.68 -6.73 -1.20
N ASN A 321 2.19 -7.95 -1.05
CA ASN A 321 2.02 -8.74 0.17
C ASN A 321 2.95 -8.27 1.31
N ALA A 322 4.09 -7.67 1.00
CA ALA A 322 4.93 -6.95 1.97
C ALA A 322 4.25 -5.67 2.50
N ASP A 323 4.52 -5.30 3.77
CA ASP A 323 4.11 -4.00 4.35
C ASP A 323 5.13 -2.90 4.07
N GLU A 324 4.63 -1.70 3.73
CA GLU A 324 5.25 -0.34 3.82
C GLU A 324 5.65 0.00 5.30
N ASP A 325 6.57 0.89 5.69
CA ASP A 325 7.65 1.73 5.12
C ASP A 325 9.03 1.32 5.77
N TYR A 326 10.23 1.84 5.41
CA TYR A 326 11.52 1.79 6.21
C TYR A 326 12.80 2.24 5.45
N CYS A 327 13.52 3.27 5.92
CA CYS A 327 14.45 4.11 5.12
C CYS A 327 15.98 4.00 5.37
N CYS A 328 16.76 4.77 4.57
CA CYS A 328 18.21 4.67 4.31
C CYS A 328 19.17 4.64 5.52
N CYS A 329 18.87 5.34 6.62
CA CYS A 329 19.75 5.36 7.82
C CYS A 329 20.01 3.92 8.32
N SER A 330 18.97 3.09 8.30
CA SER A 330 19.03 1.67 8.62
C SER A 330 20.06 0.93 7.75
N ASP A 331 20.19 1.22 6.45
CA ASP A 331 21.15 0.54 5.58
C ASP A 331 22.61 0.81 5.95
N ILE A 332 22.92 2.04 6.34
CA ILE A 332 24.27 2.46 6.75
C ILE A 332 24.65 1.75 8.06
N HIS A 333 23.77 1.81 9.07
CA HIS A 333 24.01 1.19 10.37
C HIS A 333 24.04 -0.35 10.28
N LEU A 334 23.13 -0.98 9.52
CA LEU A 334 23.17 -2.41 9.25
C LEU A 334 24.43 -2.81 8.47
N THR A 335 24.91 -2.00 7.53
CA THR A 335 26.18 -2.27 6.81
C THR A 335 27.38 -2.26 7.73
N ARG A 336 27.47 -1.27 8.63
CA ARG A 336 28.52 -1.19 9.66
C ARG A 336 28.45 -2.40 10.61
N ALA A 337 27.27 -2.73 11.13
CA ALA A 337 27.07 -3.81 12.10
C ALA A 337 27.30 -5.22 11.51
N THR A 338 26.83 -5.49 10.27
CA THR A 338 27.07 -6.78 9.62
C THR A 338 28.43 -6.88 8.92
N ARG A 339 29.22 -5.80 8.88
CA ARG A 339 30.42 -5.65 8.02
C ARG A 339 30.14 -6.04 6.56
N GLY A 340 28.93 -5.72 6.11
CA GLY A 340 28.38 -6.16 4.83
C GLY A 340 28.72 -5.22 3.67
N LYS A 341 27.97 -5.36 2.57
CA LYS A 341 27.87 -4.33 1.53
C LYS A 341 26.63 -3.47 1.79
N PRO A 342 26.63 -2.18 1.37
CA PRO A 342 25.42 -1.38 1.20
C PRO A 342 24.36 -2.08 0.35
N THR A 343 23.10 -1.70 0.55
CA THR A 343 22.02 -2.02 -0.38
C THR A 343 22.21 -1.22 -1.68
N GLU A 344 21.84 -1.80 -2.83
CA GLU A 344 21.95 -1.11 -4.13
C GLU A 344 20.76 -0.16 -4.36
N PRO A 345 20.98 1.03 -4.96
CA PRO A 345 22.25 1.55 -5.46
C PRO A 345 23.14 2.09 -4.31
N ARG A 346 24.41 1.67 -4.21
CA ARG A 346 25.25 2.07 -3.04
C ARG A 346 25.44 3.57 -2.88
N PHE A 347 25.40 4.34 -3.98
CA PHE A 347 25.54 5.80 -3.94
C PHE A 347 24.38 6.49 -3.24
N TYR A 348 23.24 5.81 -3.02
CA TYR A 348 22.14 6.35 -2.23
C TYR A 348 22.56 6.64 -0.78
N GLN A 349 23.56 5.94 -0.24
CA GLN A 349 24.13 6.31 1.06
C GLN A 349 24.71 7.73 1.02
N GLN A 350 25.36 8.15 -0.06
CA GLN A 350 25.98 9.48 -0.17
C GLN A 350 24.97 10.63 -0.28
N ILE A 351 23.81 10.39 -0.91
CA ILE A 351 22.77 11.43 -1.07
C ILE A 351 21.79 11.48 0.13
N PHE A 352 21.65 10.38 0.88
CA PHE A 352 20.71 10.27 2.01
C PHE A 352 21.37 10.15 3.40
N GLU A 353 22.70 10.10 3.54
CA GLU A 353 23.41 10.24 4.83
C GLU A 353 23.40 11.68 5.39
N ARG A 354 22.62 12.56 4.77
CA ARG A 354 22.55 14.00 5.06
C ARG A 354 21.83 14.26 6.39
N GLY A 355 22.60 14.69 7.40
CA GLY A 355 22.05 15.44 8.53
C GLY A 355 21.55 16.82 8.09
N ILE A 356 20.47 17.31 8.71
CA ILE A 356 19.89 18.65 8.47
C ILE A 356 20.12 19.52 9.72
N ASP A 357 21.25 19.33 10.40
CA ASP A 357 21.64 20.14 11.55
C ASP A 357 22.37 21.41 11.06
N PRO A 358 21.77 22.61 11.22
CA PRO A 358 22.53 23.86 11.11
C PRO A 358 23.57 23.90 12.23
N ASP A 359 24.64 24.68 12.06
CA ASP A 359 25.59 24.88 13.14
C ASP A 359 24.88 25.59 14.31
N VAL A 360 24.96 24.98 15.50
CA VAL A 360 24.22 25.42 16.70
C VAL A 360 24.66 26.82 17.16
N GLU A 361 25.88 27.23 16.84
CA GLU A 361 26.43 28.55 17.18
C GLU A 361 26.30 29.55 16.01
N ASP A 362 26.20 29.09 14.75
CA ASP A 362 26.02 29.93 13.56
C ASP A 362 24.98 29.36 12.58
N PRO A 363 23.70 29.79 12.68
CA PRO A 363 22.62 29.32 11.80
C PRO A 363 22.78 29.67 10.31
N GLU A 364 23.74 30.53 9.92
CA GLU A 364 24.07 30.76 8.50
C GLU A 364 25.02 29.67 7.94
N GLN A 365 25.56 28.81 8.80
CA GLN A 365 26.39 27.66 8.43
C GLN A 365 25.67 26.33 8.67
N CYS A 366 25.99 25.34 7.84
CA CYS A 366 25.60 23.95 8.05
C CYS A 366 26.85 23.12 8.33
N HIS A 367 26.72 22.09 9.16
CA HIS A 367 27.80 21.12 9.35
C HIS A 367 28.15 20.42 8.01
N SER A 368 29.38 19.89 7.94
CA SER A 368 29.90 19.24 6.73
C SER A 368 28.99 18.09 6.30
N HIS A 369 28.41 18.22 5.10
CA HIS A 369 27.49 17.26 4.52
C HIS A 369 27.96 16.83 3.13
N SER A 370 27.50 15.67 2.67
CA SER A 370 27.76 15.14 1.33
C SER A 370 27.18 16.05 0.23
N GLU A 371 27.71 15.94 -0.99
CA GLU A 371 27.32 16.79 -2.13
C GLU A 371 25.84 16.61 -2.49
N ILE A 372 25.17 17.70 -2.84
CA ILE A 372 23.76 17.66 -3.26
C ILE A 372 23.74 17.20 -4.73
N PRO A 373 22.97 16.15 -5.09
CA PRO A 373 22.81 15.76 -6.48
C PRO A 373 22.04 16.83 -7.26
N ASP A 374 22.42 17.07 -8.51
CA ASP A 374 21.74 18.04 -9.39
C ASP A 374 20.24 17.68 -9.59
N GLU A 375 19.91 16.39 -9.59
CA GLU A 375 18.55 15.85 -9.61
C GLU A 375 18.39 14.79 -8.52
N TRP A 376 17.30 14.88 -7.73
CA TRP A 376 16.95 13.84 -6.76
C TRP A 376 16.40 12.60 -7.46
N PRO A 377 16.64 11.37 -6.94
CA PRO A 377 16.09 10.17 -7.55
C PRO A 377 14.55 10.22 -7.62
N PRO A 378 13.94 9.66 -8.68
CA PRO A 378 12.48 9.55 -8.78
C PRO A 378 11.90 8.85 -7.54
N LEU A 379 10.74 9.31 -7.06
CA LEU A 379 10.02 8.73 -5.91
C LEU A 379 9.92 7.20 -6.01
N GLY A 380 9.67 6.69 -7.22
CA GLY A 380 9.63 5.26 -7.50
C GLY A 380 10.91 4.52 -7.08
N GLU A 381 12.10 5.02 -7.43
CA GLU A 381 13.37 4.39 -7.08
C GLU A 381 13.68 4.48 -5.58
N ILE A 382 13.25 5.57 -4.92
CA ILE A 382 13.41 5.75 -3.47
C ILE A 382 12.60 4.70 -2.71
N LEU A 383 11.33 4.49 -3.07
CA LEU A 383 10.47 3.43 -2.52
C LEU A 383 11.05 2.02 -2.80
N ASP A 384 11.72 1.85 -3.94
CA ASP A 384 12.37 0.60 -4.33
C ASP A 384 13.58 0.27 -3.44
N TYR A 385 14.41 1.28 -3.16
CA TYR A 385 15.53 1.18 -2.25
C TYR A 385 15.06 0.93 -0.81
N GLN A 386 14.01 1.64 -0.38
CA GLN A 386 13.33 1.45 0.89
C GLN A 386 12.89 -0.02 1.09
N GLU A 387 12.22 -0.62 0.10
CA GLU A 387 11.81 -2.04 0.15
C GLU A 387 13.02 -3.00 0.23
N ARG A 388 14.10 -2.72 -0.50
CA ARG A 388 15.34 -3.53 -0.43
C ARG A 388 15.98 -3.47 0.97
N VAL A 389 16.04 -2.29 1.58
CA VAL A 389 16.55 -2.09 2.95
C VAL A 389 15.66 -2.78 3.98
N ARG A 390 14.33 -2.68 3.83
CA ARG A 390 13.36 -3.37 4.71
C ARG A 390 13.52 -4.89 4.65
N ASN A 391 13.66 -5.47 3.46
CA ASN A 391 13.84 -6.92 3.32
C ASN A 391 15.17 -7.40 3.89
N ARG A 392 16.24 -6.59 3.79
CA ARG A 392 17.51 -6.84 4.49
C ARG A 392 17.31 -6.84 6.02
N ALA A 393 16.61 -5.86 6.57
CA ALA A 393 16.32 -5.77 8.02
C ALA A 393 15.47 -6.96 8.50
N ARG A 394 14.39 -7.31 7.77
CA ARG A 394 13.54 -8.49 8.04
C ARG A 394 14.35 -9.79 8.06
N SER A 395 15.23 -10.00 7.08
CA SER A 395 16.12 -11.17 7.01
C SER A 395 17.03 -11.25 8.25
N ILE A 396 17.64 -10.14 8.66
CA ILE A 396 18.46 -10.06 9.88
C ILE A 396 17.66 -10.43 11.12
N LEU A 397 16.45 -9.89 11.30
CA LEU A 397 15.57 -10.23 12.41
C LEU A 397 15.20 -11.72 12.44
N GLN A 398 14.88 -12.32 11.28
CA GLN A 398 14.56 -13.74 11.15
C GLN A 398 15.70 -14.67 11.61
N THR A 399 16.96 -14.31 11.34
CA THR A 399 18.12 -15.11 11.82
C THR A 399 18.29 -15.11 13.34
N ARG A 400 17.57 -14.25 14.07
CA ARG A 400 17.73 -13.99 15.52
C ARG A 400 19.14 -13.55 15.94
N SER A 401 20.05 -13.29 15.00
CA SER A 401 21.43 -12.85 15.26
C SER A 401 21.49 -11.54 16.07
N ALA A 402 20.53 -10.65 15.85
CA ALA A 402 20.34 -9.41 16.61
C ALA A 402 20.10 -9.62 18.12
N LEU A 403 19.62 -10.79 18.57
CA LEU A 403 19.47 -11.11 20.01
C LEU A 403 20.80 -11.48 20.69
N THR A 404 21.83 -11.80 19.89
CA THR A 404 23.14 -12.28 20.36
C THR A 404 24.29 -11.35 20.00
N ASN A 405 24.06 -10.35 19.16
CA ASN A 405 25.05 -9.38 18.72
C ASN A 405 24.55 -7.97 19.05
N ARG A 406 25.12 -7.37 20.10
CA ARG A 406 24.72 -6.06 20.60
C ARG A 406 24.80 -4.97 19.53
N CYS A 407 25.91 -4.89 18.80
CA CYS A 407 26.10 -3.90 17.73
C CYS A 407 25.04 -4.02 16.62
N LEU A 408 24.55 -5.23 16.34
CA LEU A 408 23.49 -5.47 15.36
C LEU A 408 22.09 -5.14 15.90
N GLY A 409 21.83 -5.44 17.18
CA GLY A 409 20.61 -5.02 17.87
C GLY A 409 20.50 -3.50 17.99
N GLU A 410 21.59 -2.83 18.39
CA GLU A 410 21.67 -1.37 18.45
C GLU A 410 21.52 -0.72 17.07
N ALA A 411 22.12 -1.28 16.02
CA ALA A 411 21.94 -0.78 14.65
C ALA A 411 20.48 -0.84 14.16
N LEU A 412 19.72 -1.85 14.59
CA LEU A 412 18.28 -1.95 14.31
C LEU A 412 17.46 -0.94 15.12
N TRP A 413 17.78 -0.77 16.41
CA TRP A 413 17.12 0.23 17.26
C TRP A 413 17.39 1.66 16.81
N ILE A 414 18.64 2.01 16.46
CA ILE A 414 19.00 3.30 15.88
C ILE A 414 18.16 3.54 14.62
N GLY A 415 18.08 2.56 13.71
CA GLY A 415 17.27 2.68 12.49
C GLY A 415 15.79 2.94 12.76
N PHE A 416 15.22 2.29 13.77
CA PHE A 416 13.82 2.45 14.17
C PHE A 416 13.53 3.81 14.82
N GLU A 417 14.28 4.18 15.86
CA GLU A 417 14.07 5.42 16.62
C GLU A 417 14.41 6.66 15.77
N HIS A 418 15.43 6.59 14.92
CA HIS A 418 15.76 7.64 13.96
C HIS A 418 14.64 7.84 12.92
N GLU A 419 13.92 6.79 12.54
CA GLU A 419 12.76 6.92 11.65
C GLU A 419 11.57 7.56 12.37
N ALA A 420 11.32 7.23 13.65
CA ALA A 420 10.33 7.92 14.46
C ALA A 420 10.63 9.43 14.59
N MET A 421 11.90 9.80 14.84
CA MET A 421 12.35 11.19 14.82
C MET A 421 12.14 11.87 13.46
N HIS A 422 12.37 11.16 12.35
CA HIS A 422 12.09 11.69 11.01
C HIS A 422 10.58 11.88 10.75
N LEU A 423 9.71 11.02 11.28
CA LEU A 423 8.26 11.19 11.15
C LEU A 423 7.77 12.43 11.91
N GLU A 424 8.24 12.65 13.15
CA GLU A 424 7.98 13.88 13.90
C GLU A 424 8.53 15.12 13.16
N THR A 425 9.75 15.00 12.63
CA THR A 425 10.42 16.05 11.86
C THR A 425 9.61 16.44 10.62
N PHE A 426 9.16 15.44 9.86
CA PHE A 426 8.35 15.64 8.67
C PHE A 426 6.99 16.27 9.00
N LEU A 427 6.36 15.88 10.11
CA LEU A 427 5.10 16.47 10.56
C LEU A 427 5.23 17.97 10.86
N TYR A 428 6.29 18.43 11.55
CA TYR A 428 6.46 19.87 11.76
C TYR A 428 6.74 20.63 10.45
N MET A 429 7.49 20.01 9.52
CA MET A 429 7.73 20.59 8.19
C MET A 429 6.43 20.72 7.38
N LEU A 430 5.56 19.71 7.44
CA LEU A 430 4.23 19.75 6.83
C LEU A 430 3.36 20.85 7.46
N LEU A 431 3.34 20.99 8.79
CA LEU A 431 2.59 22.06 9.47
C LEU A 431 3.01 23.46 9.02
N GLN A 432 4.30 23.68 8.75
CA GLN A 432 4.82 24.96 8.27
C GLN A 432 4.63 25.17 6.76
N SER A 433 4.49 24.10 5.99
CA SER A 433 4.31 24.15 4.54
C SER A 433 2.91 24.64 4.14
N GLU A 434 2.87 25.71 3.35
CA GLU A 434 1.66 26.21 2.69
C GLU A 434 1.06 25.21 1.68
N LYS A 435 1.82 24.20 1.24
CA LYS A 435 1.35 23.19 0.27
C LYS A 435 0.69 21.97 0.91
N THR A 436 0.62 21.91 2.23
CA THR A 436 0.05 20.77 2.96
C THR A 436 -1.47 20.75 2.81
N LEU A 437 -1.98 19.68 2.22
CA LEU A 437 -3.41 19.40 2.10
C LEU A 437 -3.87 18.57 3.31
N PRO A 438 -5.14 18.68 3.73
CA PRO A 438 -5.73 17.78 4.73
C PRO A 438 -5.57 16.30 4.36
N PRO A 439 -5.40 15.39 5.35
CA PRO A 439 -5.28 13.96 5.09
C PRO A 439 -6.48 13.41 4.29
N ILE A 440 -6.20 12.78 3.15
CA ILE A 440 -7.22 12.18 2.29
C ILE A 440 -7.81 10.94 3.00
N GLY A 441 -9.14 10.84 3.04
CA GLY A 441 -9.84 9.72 3.66
C GLY A 441 -10.05 9.85 5.19
N VAL A 442 -9.69 10.98 5.79
CA VAL A 442 -9.95 11.29 7.20
C VAL A 442 -10.94 12.46 7.27
N GLU A 443 -12.03 12.31 8.02
CA GLU A 443 -12.97 13.41 8.26
C GLU A 443 -12.27 14.55 9.03
N THR A 444 -12.60 15.80 8.66
CA THR A 444 -12.07 16.96 9.39
C THR A 444 -12.69 17.00 10.78
N PRO A 445 -11.89 17.10 11.87
CA PRO A 445 -12.43 17.17 13.22
C PRO A 445 -13.40 18.34 13.41
N ASP A 446 -14.46 18.13 14.19
CA ASP A 446 -15.34 19.21 14.62
C ASP A 446 -14.63 20.10 15.66
N PHE A 447 -13.82 21.04 15.17
CA PHE A 447 -13.09 21.99 15.99
C PHE A 447 -14.02 22.88 16.82
N VAL A 448 -15.28 23.08 16.42
CA VAL A 448 -16.27 23.87 17.17
C VAL A 448 -16.79 23.07 18.36
N GLY A 449 -17.23 21.83 18.14
CA GLY A 449 -17.66 20.92 19.21
C GLY A 449 -16.54 20.58 20.19
N ILE A 450 -15.30 20.43 19.70
CA ILE A 450 -14.11 20.25 20.55
C ILE A 450 -13.88 21.49 21.43
N ALA A 451 -13.93 22.70 20.86
CA ALA A 451 -13.74 23.95 21.62
C ALA A 451 -14.85 24.16 22.67
N GLN A 452 -16.11 23.86 22.33
CA GLN A 452 -17.23 23.90 23.27
C GLN A 452 -17.02 22.92 24.44
N SER A 453 -16.67 21.66 24.14
CA SER A 453 -16.40 20.62 25.13
C SER A 453 -15.21 20.97 26.04
N ALA A 454 -14.16 21.59 25.49
CA ALA A 454 -13.00 22.06 26.25
C ALA A 454 -13.38 23.21 27.21
N ASN A 455 -14.24 24.13 26.78
CA ASN A 455 -14.72 25.23 27.62
C ASN A 455 -15.63 24.74 28.75
N GLU A 456 -16.54 23.79 28.49
CA GLU A 456 -17.40 23.17 29.51
C GLU A 456 -16.61 22.37 30.56
N SER A 457 -15.56 21.66 30.12
CA SER A 457 -14.69 20.86 30.99
C SER A 457 -13.51 21.63 31.59
N SER A 458 -13.45 22.95 31.37
CA SER A 458 -12.31 23.80 31.72
C SER A 458 -11.98 23.78 33.22
N ARG A 459 -10.69 23.69 33.53
CA ARG A 459 -10.16 23.65 34.90
C ARG A 459 -9.11 24.73 35.08
N ALA A 460 -9.19 25.45 36.18
CA ALA A 460 -8.16 26.41 36.58
C ALA A 460 -6.78 25.73 36.67
N ASN A 461 -5.77 26.32 36.01
CA ASN A 461 -4.40 25.83 36.06
C ASN A 461 -3.80 26.13 37.45
N LYS A 462 -3.78 25.12 38.33
CA LYS A 462 -3.33 25.26 39.71
C LYS A 462 -1.81 25.07 39.80
N TRP A 463 -1.22 25.74 40.78
CA TRP A 463 0.14 25.48 41.22
C TRP A 463 0.17 24.25 42.13
N PHE A 464 1.04 23.30 41.81
CA PHE A 464 1.29 22.09 42.57
C PHE A 464 2.69 22.13 43.14
N ARG A 465 2.79 21.88 44.45
CA ARG A 465 4.07 21.84 45.16
C ARG A 465 4.73 20.48 44.95
N ILE A 466 5.81 20.45 44.19
CA ILE A 466 6.63 19.26 43.98
C ILE A 466 7.59 19.13 45.18
N PRO A 467 7.59 18.00 45.91
CA PRO A 467 8.47 17.81 47.05
C PRO A 467 9.94 17.67 46.62
N LYS A 468 10.86 17.98 47.54
CA LYS A 468 12.29 17.67 47.34
C LYS A 468 12.44 16.16 47.21
N GLN A 469 13.01 15.68 46.11
CA GLN A 469 13.18 14.26 45.86
C GLN A 469 14.51 13.94 45.18
N ARG A 470 14.93 12.67 45.31
CA ARG A 470 16.01 12.10 44.52
C ARG A 470 15.40 11.41 43.30
N ILE A 471 15.94 11.70 42.13
CA ILE A 471 15.57 11.07 40.86
C ILE A 471 16.80 10.41 40.23
N SER A 472 16.59 9.34 39.49
CA SER A 472 17.58 8.79 38.56
C SER A 472 17.22 9.27 37.17
N VAL A 473 18.21 9.72 36.42
CA VAL A 473 18.06 10.35 35.10
C VAL A 473 19.01 9.66 34.13
N GLY A 474 18.50 9.25 32.97
CA GLY A 474 19.26 8.48 31.98
C GLY A 474 19.27 6.97 32.25
N LEU A 475 19.76 6.23 31.26
CA LEU A 475 19.75 4.76 31.25
C LEU A 475 21.06 4.17 31.81
N ASP A 476 20.94 3.09 32.58
CA ASP A 476 22.09 2.28 32.99
C ASP A 476 22.42 1.30 31.86
N ASP A 477 23.59 1.50 31.26
CA ASP A 477 24.11 0.71 30.15
C ASP A 477 25.53 0.24 30.49
N SER A 478 25.70 -0.27 31.72
CA SER A 478 27.00 -0.62 32.28
C SER A 478 27.62 -1.93 31.76
N ASP A 479 26.86 -2.79 31.08
CA ASP A 479 27.38 -4.02 30.42
C ASP A 479 27.42 -3.89 28.89
N ASN A 480 28.58 -3.46 28.39
CA ASN A 480 28.90 -3.35 26.95
C ASN A 480 28.73 -4.64 26.13
N ASN A 481 28.48 -5.81 26.74
CA ASN A 481 28.23 -7.07 26.02
C ASN A 481 26.75 -7.48 26.01
N ALA A 482 25.92 -6.92 26.88
CA ALA A 482 24.49 -7.20 26.94
C ALA A 482 23.70 -6.15 26.15
N ILE A 483 22.61 -6.60 25.50
CA ILE A 483 21.60 -5.69 24.96
C ILE A 483 20.67 -5.29 26.12
N PRO A 484 20.40 -3.99 26.34
CA PRO A 484 19.38 -3.54 27.28
C PRO A 484 18.04 -4.23 27.00
N ARG A 485 17.45 -4.87 28.02
CA ARG A 485 16.28 -5.73 27.82
C ARG A 485 14.97 -4.97 27.58
N ASP A 486 14.88 -3.76 28.13
CA ASP A 486 13.60 -3.09 28.35
C ASP A 486 13.47 -1.73 27.62
N SER A 487 14.57 -1.13 27.14
CA SER A 487 14.55 0.16 26.42
C SER A 487 15.85 0.43 25.63
N PHE A 488 15.72 1.00 24.43
CA PHE A 488 16.81 1.76 23.79
C PHE A 488 16.92 3.15 24.45
N GLY A 489 18.04 3.83 24.20
CA GLY A 489 18.20 5.26 24.45
C GLY A 489 19.50 5.76 23.82
N TRP A 490 19.52 7.04 23.48
CA TRP A 490 20.63 7.69 22.80
C TRP A 490 21.88 7.81 23.69
N ASP A 491 23.02 8.14 23.10
CA ASP A 491 24.28 8.28 23.82
C ASP A 491 24.24 9.45 24.82
N ASN A 492 23.54 10.53 24.50
CA ASN A 492 23.28 11.68 25.37
C ASN A 492 22.35 11.37 26.58
N GLU A 493 21.62 10.25 26.56
CA GLU A 493 20.82 9.75 27.68
C GLU A 493 21.62 8.84 28.64
N LYS A 494 22.91 8.64 28.35
CA LYS A 494 23.80 7.74 29.09
C LYS A 494 25.04 8.50 29.61
N PRO A 495 25.64 8.05 30.72
CA PRO A 495 25.16 7.04 31.65
C PRO A 495 24.10 7.60 32.62
N GLN A 496 23.35 6.70 33.27
CA GLN A 496 22.46 7.07 34.36
C GLN A 496 23.17 7.86 35.47
N ARG A 497 22.54 8.96 35.91
CA ARG A 497 23.00 9.82 37.00
C ARG A 497 21.89 10.04 38.03
N ASN A 498 22.29 10.14 39.31
CA ASN A 498 21.37 10.39 40.42
C ASN A 498 21.41 11.87 40.84
N VAL A 499 20.29 12.58 40.71
CA VAL A 499 20.18 14.01 41.02
C VAL A 499 19.23 14.23 42.20
N VAL A 500 19.54 15.23 43.04
CA VAL A 500 18.64 15.70 44.10
C VAL A 500 17.99 16.99 43.62
N VAL A 501 16.69 16.93 43.33
CA VAL A 501 15.90 18.08 42.91
C VAL A 501 15.27 18.70 44.16
N HIS A 502 15.43 20.01 44.33
CA HIS A 502 14.83 20.75 45.45
C HIS A 502 13.31 20.85 45.29
N SER A 503 12.59 21.27 46.34
CA SER A 503 11.15 21.50 46.22
C SER A 503 10.87 22.81 45.47
N PHE A 504 9.94 22.77 44.53
CA PHE A 504 9.47 23.92 43.75
C PHE A 504 7.95 23.82 43.54
N GLU A 505 7.35 24.81 42.89
CA GLU A 505 5.95 24.78 42.47
C GLU A 505 5.88 24.84 40.95
N ALA A 506 4.95 24.07 40.36
CA ALA A 506 4.75 24.00 38.92
C ALA A 506 3.24 23.99 38.58
N GLN A 507 2.91 24.48 37.39
CA GLN A 507 1.55 24.37 36.84
C GLN A 507 1.27 22.96 36.31
N ALA A 508 0.02 22.52 36.36
CA ALA A 508 -0.37 21.15 35.98
C ALA A 508 -0.60 20.94 34.48
N ARG A 509 -0.66 22.00 33.68
CA ARG A 509 -0.72 21.93 32.21
C ARG A 509 0.22 22.96 31.56
N PRO A 510 0.61 22.75 30.30
CA PRO A 510 1.31 23.75 29.50
C PRO A 510 0.56 25.08 29.40
N VAL A 511 1.29 26.11 29.00
CA VAL A 511 0.75 27.43 28.62
C VAL A 511 -0.11 27.27 27.38
N THR A 512 -1.30 27.88 27.40
CA THR A 512 -2.25 27.84 26.29
C THR A 512 -2.09 29.02 25.33
N ASN A 513 -2.60 28.88 24.11
CA ASN A 513 -2.66 29.97 23.14
C ASN A 513 -3.35 31.23 23.71
N GLY A 514 -4.45 31.06 24.46
CA GLY A 514 -5.18 32.17 25.08
C GLY A 514 -4.40 32.87 26.20
N GLU A 515 -3.65 32.14 27.02
CA GLU A 515 -2.74 32.72 28.02
C GLU A 515 -1.57 33.46 27.35
N TYR A 516 -1.01 32.89 26.28
CA TYR A 516 0.06 33.53 25.52
C TYR A 516 -0.41 34.80 24.78
N ALA A 517 -1.64 34.81 24.26
CA ALA A 517 -2.25 36.01 23.67
C ALA A 517 -2.39 37.16 24.69
N GLN A 518 -2.75 36.85 25.95
CA GLN A 518 -2.79 37.84 27.04
C GLN A 518 -1.41 38.45 27.31
N TYR A 519 -0.34 37.63 27.26
CA TYR A 519 1.04 38.11 27.37
C TYR A 519 1.44 39.04 26.22
N LEU A 520 1.18 38.64 24.97
CA LEU A 520 1.47 39.47 23.79
C LEU A 520 0.76 40.83 23.87
N HIS A 521 -0.53 40.83 24.23
CA HIS A 521 -1.33 42.03 24.45
C HIS A 521 -0.78 42.90 25.59
N ALA A 522 -0.50 42.30 26.76
CA ALA A 522 -0.02 43.03 27.94
C ALA A 522 1.40 43.62 27.77
N LYS A 523 2.20 43.10 26.85
CA LYS A 523 3.52 43.63 26.49
C LYS A 523 3.54 44.44 25.19
N SER A 524 2.39 44.59 24.51
CA SER A 524 2.26 45.21 23.18
C SER A 524 3.20 44.61 22.13
N LEU A 525 3.52 43.32 22.25
CA LEU A 525 4.43 42.63 21.33
C LEU A 525 3.76 42.45 19.96
N GLN A 526 4.51 42.74 18.90
CA GLN A 526 4.01 42.71 17.51
C GLN A 526 4.31 41.40 16.79
N THR A 527 5.13 40.52 17.39
CA THR A 527 5.53 39.24 16.82
C THR A 527 4.67 38.13 17.42
N ALA A 528 3.97 37.39 16.57
CA ALA A 528 3.28 36.15 16.93
C ALA A 528 4.21 34.94 16.70
N PRO A 529 4.03 33.82 17.43
CA PRO A 529 4.80 32.60 17.21
C PRO A 529 4.62 32.04 15.80
N ALA A 530 5.64 31.33 15.29
CA ALA A 530 5.60 30.72 13.95
C ALA A 530 4.49 29.67 13.74
N SER A 531 3.86 29.19 14.82
CA SER A 531 2.67 28.31 14.76
C SER A 531 1.38 29.06 14.42
N TRP A 532 1.35 30.38 14.57
CA TRP A 532 0.20 31.24 14.29
C TRP A 532 0.35 31.88 12.89
N VAL A 533 -0.78 32.11 12.23
CA VAL A 533 -0.87 32.83 10.95
C VAL A 533 -2.02 33.83 11.00
N TYR A 534 -1.85 34.96 10.32
CA TYR A 534 -2.87 36.01 10.24
C TYR A 534 -3.87 35.73 9.11
N ILE A 535 -5.16 36.00 9.37
CA ILE A 535 -6.29 35.84 8.45
C ILE A 535 -6.98 37.20 8.32
N GLN A 536 -7.18 37.68 7.07
CA GLN A 536 -7.99 38.87 6.79
C GLN A 536 -9.45 38.51 6.55
N ASP A 537 -10.38 39.30 7.12
CA ASP A 537 -11.81 39.16 6.86
C ASP A 537 -12.15 39.39 5.37
N GLY A 538 -12.89 38.46 4.78
CA GLY A 538 -13.69 38.71 3.57
C GLY A 538 -13.11 38.27 2.23
N LYS A 539 -12.13 37.36 2.18
CA LYS A 539 -11.79 36.61 0.94
C LYS A 539 -11.55 35.14 1.22
N ASP A 540 -12.15 34.30 0.38
CA ASP A 540 -11.68 32.94 0.16
C ASP A 540 -10.25 32.95 -0.44
N TYR A 541 -9.55 31.83 -0.28
CA TYR A 541 -8.27 31.47 -0.92
C TYR A 541 -6.99 32.11 -0.36
N PRO A 542 -5.83 31.44 -0.51
CA PRO A 542 -4.96 31.20 0.63
C PRO A 542 -3.63 31.98 0.56
N PHE A 543 -2.85 31.80 1.61
CA PHE A 543 -1.44 32.20 1.77
C PHE A 543 -1.22 33.67 2.15
N ALA A 544 -0.57 33.83 3.30
CA ALA A 544 0.25 34.97 3.63
C ALA A 544 1.49 34.47 4.37
N LYS A 545 2.67 34.84 3.86
CA LYS A 545 3.93 34.72 4.61
C LYS A 545 3.82 35.49 5.92
N GLY A 546 4.60 35.08 6.93
CA GLY A 546 4.65 35.76 8.20
C GLY A 546 4.98 37.26 8.08
N ILE A 547 4.35 38.05 8.96
CA ILE A 547 4.56 39.49 9.23
C ILE A 547 3.95 40.45 8.20
N ASP A 548 2.85 41.15 8.54
CA ASP A 548 2.91 42.61 8.81
C ASP A 548 1.66 43.23 9.54
N GLN A 549 1.94 43.97 10.62
CA GLN A 549 1.23 45.14 11.21
C GLN A 549 -0.32 45.28 11.22
N ARG A 550 -0.92 45.37 12.42
CA ARG A 550 -1.53 46.62 13.00
C ARG A 550 -2.05 46.48 14.44
N ASN A 551 -2.30 47.63 15.08
CA ASN A 551 -2.68 47.80 16.49
C ASN A 551 -3.80 46.86 16.98
N LEU A 552 -3.43 45.98 17.91
CA LEU A 552 -4.34 45.16 18.71
C LEU A 552 -5.02 46.00 19.79
N ALA A 553 -6.35 46.02 19.80
CA ALA A 553 -7.16 46.74 20.78
C ALA A 553 -8.07 45.76 21.53
N THR A 554 -7.84 45.57 22.83
CA THR A 554 -8.47 44.54 23.70
C THR A 554 -7.97 43.10 23.49
N THR A 555 -8.12 42.26 24.52
CA THR A 555 -7.65 40.87 24.57
C THR A 555 -8.53 39.90 23.76
N GLU A 556 -9.81 40.18 23.55
CA GLU A 556 -10.68 39.36 22.70
C GLU A 556 -10.39 39.61 21.21
N ASP A 557 -10.19 40.86 20.80
CA ASP A 557 -9.77 41.17 19.42
C ASP A 557 -8.31 40.77 19.12
N CYS A 558 -7.54 40.34 20.14
CA CYS A 558 -6.19 39.78 19.96
C CYS A 558 -6.19 38.32 19.45
N LEU A 559 -7.31 37.61 19.59
CA LEU A 559 -7.50 36.28 19.00
C LEU A 559 -8.09 36.35 17.59
N LYS A 560 -8.82 37.43 17.29
CA LYS A 560 -9.42 37.68 15.96
C LYS A 560 -8.35 37.93 14.92
N GLY A 561 -8.59 37.38 13.73
CA GLY A 561 -7.63 37.45 12.63
C GLY A 561 -6.39 36.58 12.82
N PHE A 562 -6.33 35.67 13.80
CA PHE A 562 -5.28 34.65 13.89
C PHE A 562 -5.84 33.23 13.82
N ALA A 563 -5.04 32.32 13.29
CA ALA A 563 -5.28 30.87 13.32
C ALA A 563 -4.00 30.10 13.63
N VAL A 564 -4.15 28.91 14.19
CA VAL A 564 -3.05 27.94 14.30
C VAL A 564 -2.95 27.10 13.03
N ARG A 565 -1.71 26.76 12.66
CA ARG A 565 -1.44 25.80 11.58
C ARG A 565 -1.71 24.37 12.07
N THR A 566 -2.50 23.60 11.34
CA THR A 566 -2.74 22.17 11.61
C THR A 566 -2.63 21.36 10.32
N VAL A 567 -2.47 20.03 10.44
CA VAL A 567 -2.48 19.14 9.26
C VAL A 567 -3.82 19.15 8.52
N PHE A 568 -4.91 19.55 9.18
CA PHE A 568 -6.24 19.70 8.58
C PHE A 568 -6.48 21.12 8.01
N GLY A 569 -5.45 21.96 7.94
CA GLY A 569 -5.54 23.36 7.52
C GLY A 569 -5.54 24.34 8.70
N LEU A 570 -6.04 25.56 8.49
CA LEU A 570 -6.01 26.63 9.48
C LEU A 570 -7.21 26.52 10.43
N VAL A 571 -6.93 26.48 11.74
CA VAL A 571 -7.97 26.49 12.78
C VAL A 571 -7.95 27.86 13.48
N PRO A 572 -9.05 28.64 13.46
CA PRO A 572 -9.12 29.94 14.12
C PRO A 572 -8.65 29.88 15.58
N LEU A 573 -7.87 30.88 16.00
CA LEU A 573 -7.26 30.91 17.34
C LEU A 573 -8.32 31.00 18.44
N GLU A 574 -9.51 31.51 18.12
CA GLU A 574 -10.70 31.48 18.99
C GLU A 574 -11.16 30.05 19.34
N LEU A 575 -10.98 29.08 18.44
CA LEU A 575 -11.29 27.66 18.67
C LEU A 575 -10.10 26.92 19.31
N ALA A 576 -8.87 27.28 18.93
CA ALA A 576 -7.63 26.70 19.44
C ALA A 576 -7.09 27.36 20.73
N ARG A 577 -7.89 28.24 21.37
CA ARG A 577 -7.50 29.07 22.52
C ARG A 577 -6.95 28.27 23.71
N ASP A 578 -7.53 27.11 24.00
CA ASP A 578 -7.18 26.29 25.16
C ASP A 578 -6.16 25.18 24.81
N TRP A 579 -5.65 25.16 23.57
CA TRP A 579 -4.56 24.26 23.16
C TRP A 579 -3.19 24.80 23.63
N PRO A 580 -2.19 23.93 23.86
CA PRO A 580 -0.82 24.36 24.15
C PRO A 580 -0.26 25.29 23.06
N VAL A 581 0.44 26.35 23.46
CA VAL A 581 1.15 27.23 22.52
C VAL A 581 2.44 26.58 22.04
N MET A 582 2.68 26.62 20.72
CA MET A 582 3.95 26.23 20.10
C MET A 582 4.74 27.49 19.77
N ALA A 583 5.81 27.75 20.53
CA ALA A 583 6.66 28.94 20.39
C ALA A 583 8.14 28.58 20.65
N SER A 584 9.05 29.46 20.24
CA SER A 584 10.48 29.30 20.48
C SER A 584 10.82 29.36 21.98
N HIS A 585 12.01 28.85 22.34
CA HIS A 585 12.52 28.91 23.71
C HIS A 585 12.50 30.34 24.27
N ASP A 586 12.96 31.33 23.50
CA ASP A 586 13.09 32.71 23.98
C ASP A 586 11.74 33.41 24.17
N GLU A 587 10.77 33.11 23.31
CA GLU A 587 9.37 33.51 23.47
C GLU A 587 8.77 32.97 24.78
N LEU A 588 8.97 31.67 25.05
CA LEU A 588 8.50 31.03 26.29
C LEU A 588 9.25 31.52 27.53
N VAL A 589 10.54 31.83 27.44
CA VAL A 589 11.30 32.49 28.51
C VAL A 589 10.77 33.91 28.77
N GLY A 590 10.39 34.64 27.72
CA GLY A 590 9.76 35.96 27.82
C GLY A 590 8.42 35.89 28.57
N TYR A 591 7.56 34.94 28.19
CA TYR A 591 6.29 34.66 28.87
C TYR A 591 6.50 34.27 30.33
N ALA A 592 7.41 33.32 30.60
CA ALA A 592 7.68 32.85 31.96
C ALA A 592 8.15 33.99 32.88
N LYS A 593 9.04 34.87 32.39
CA LYS A 593 9.49 36.07 33.12
C LYS A 593 8.35 37.05 33.40
N TRP A 594 7.38 37.20 32.49
CA TRP A 594 6.20 38.05 32.73
C TRP A 594 5.28 37.48 33.82
N MET A 595 5.14 36.16 33.89
CA MET A 595 4.45 35.45 34.97
C MET A 595 5.27 35.36 36.28
N GLU A 596 6.40 36.07 36.39
CA GLU A 596 7.34 36.00 37.53
C GLU A 596 7.88 34.58 37.81
N CYS A 597 7.91 33.75 36.77
CA CYS A 597 8.26 32.34 36.79
C CYS A 597 9.47 32.04 35.88
N ARG A 598 9.80 30.76 35.72
CA ARG A 598 10.82 30.26 34.79
C ARG A 598 10.41 28.91 34.21
N ILE A 599 11.04 28.53 33.10
CA ILE A 599 10.97 27.17 32.57
C ILE A 599 11.63 26.21 33.59
N PRO A 600 11.06 25.04 33.89
CA PRO A 600 11.71 24.03 34.74
C PRO A 600 12.97 23.48 34.07
N THR A 601 13.98 23.07 34.84
CA THR A 601 15.09 22.29 34.26
C THR A 601 14.61 20.90 33.84
N PHE A 602 15.40 20.20 33.02
CA PHE A 602 15.09 18.82 32.65
C PHE A 602 14.87 17.91 33.87
N GLU A 603 15.69 18.03 34.91
CA GLU A 603 15.53 17.28 36.16
C GLU A 603 14.27 17.68 36.94
N GLU A 604 13.85 18.95 36.87
CA GLU A 604 12.60 19.39 37.46
C GLU A 604 11.39 18.86 36.70
N ALA A 605 11.43 18.82 35.37
CA ALA A 605 10.40 18.17 34.56
C ALA A 605 10.27 16.68 34.89
N GLN A 606 11.40 15.95 34.97
CA GLN A 606 11.43 14.55 35.42
C GLN A 606 10.88 14.38 36.86
N SER A 607 11.17 15.34 37.75
CA SER A 607 10.62 15.40 39.11
C SER A 607 9.09 15.57 39.12
N ILE A 608 8.52 16.41 38.23
CA ILE A 608 7.07 16.55 38.05
C ILE A 608 6.45 15.20 37.61
N TYR A 609 6.96 14.58 36.55
CA TYR A 609 6.39 13.33 36.03
C TYR A 609 6.43 12.19 37.04
N LYS A 610 7.55 12.03 37.75
CA LYS A 610 7.66 11.05 38.83
C LYS A 610 6.64 11.32 39.94
N HIS A 611 6.49 12.57 40.39
CA HIS A 611 5.54 12.90 41.44
C HIS A 611 4.08 12.69 40.99
N ALA A 612 3.76 13.02 39.74
CA ALA A 612 2.44 12.76 39.16
C ALA A 612 2.11 11.26 39.12
N LYS A 613 3.08 10.42 38.75
CA LYS A 613 2.92 8.95 38.76
C LYS A 613 2.70 8.40 40.18
N GLU A 614 3.52 8.83 41.15
CA GLU A 614 3.33 8.47 42.56
C GLU A 614 1.93 8.84 43.08
N LEU A 615 1.39 10.00 42.67
CA LEU A 615 0.03 10.42 43.01
C LEU A 615 -1.06 9.60 42.29
N GLN A 616 -0.83 9.11 41.06
CA GLN A 616 -1.77 8.23 40.37
C GLN A 616 -1.83 6.85 41.04
N ASP A 617 -0.68 6.25 41.33
CA ASP A 617 -0.56 4.93 41.97
C ASP A 617 -1.25 4.92 43.36
N LEU A 618 -1.17 6.04 44.10
CA LEU A 618 -1.83 6.21 45.40
C LEU A 618 -3.36 6.40 45.34
N ASN A 619 -3.92 6.85 44.21
CA ASN A 619 -5.34 7.20 44.10
C ASN A 619 -6.21 6.15 43.37
N HIS A 620 -5.61 5.10 42.78
CA HIS A 620 -6.30 4.06 42.01
C HIS A 620 -7.22 4.58 40.87
N THR A 621 -7.02 5.82 40.42
CA THR A 621 -7.79 6.42 39.32
C THR A 621 -6.97 6.41 38.03
N SER A 622 -7.19 5.40 37.19
CA SER A 622 -6.69 5.38 35.81
C SER A 622 -7.39 6.45 34.97
N ASN A 623 -6.71 7.54 34.64
CA ASN A 623 -7.18 8.54 33.68
C ASN A 623 -6.06 8.89 32.69
N GLY A 624 -6.28 8.48 31.44
CA GLY A 624 -5.87 9.22 30.23
C GLY A 624 -4.37 9.43 29.98
N HIS A 625 -3.82 8.62 29.08
CA HIS A 625 -2.79 8.96 28.09
C HIS A 625 -1.81 10.10 28.45
N LEU A 626 -0.62 9.72 28.93
CA LEU A 626 0.60 10.42 28.54
C LEU A 626 1.10 9.77 27.26
N TYR A 627 1.13 10.53 26.17
CA TYR A 627 1.94 10.18 25.00
C TYR A 627 3.41 10.36 25.39
N VAL A 628 4.21 9.34 25.07
CA VAL A 628 5.66 9.46 24.88
C VAL A 628 5.87 9.83 23.42
#